data_AF-A0AA37M4H1-F1
#
_entry.id   AF-A0AA37M4H1-F1
#
_cell.length_a   1.000
_cell.length_b   1.000
_cell.length_c   1.000
_cell.angle_alpha   90.00
_cell.angle_beta   90.00
_cell.angle_gamma   90.00
#
_symmetry.space_group_name_H-M   'P 1'
#
loop_
_entity.id
_entity.type
_entity.pdbx_description
1 polymer ?
#
loop_
_entity_poly.entity_id
_entity_poly.type
_entity_poly.pdbx_seq_one_letter_code
_entity_poly.pdbx_strand_id
1 'polypeptide(L)'
;MTARCLRTLSLALALGVLAAPAQAQNAAPQDEGNPFLNIFKYGGTTKPPEAPPSPDDVYCPIIDVTEGGSSLQTLAGGTVRTQIRLGQLSRSCRPAQDGSTVVTIGVQGVVLLGPGGAPGRFNTPVTITVKNGTQVVARRSRQASATIPAGSASGTFTVVEEGISVPAGLARDFEIEVGLGGAPKPARAPRRKPAAPPPADG
;
A
#
# COMPACT_ATOMS: atom_id res chain seq x y z
N MET A 1 -10.33 75.36 -18.46
CA MET A 1 -9.99 75.84 -19.82
C MET A 1 -8.50 75.60 -20.06
N THR A 2 -8.19 75.02 -21.22
CA THR A 2 -6.97 75.27 -22.02
C THR A 2 -5.57 75.18 -21.40
N ALA A 3 -4.82 74.21 -21.94
CA ALA A 3 -3.47 74.34 -22.55
C ALA A 3 -2.28 74.93 -21.76
N ARG A 4 -1.20 74.15 -21.69
CA ARG A 4 0.14 74.41 -22.30
C ARG A 4 1.15 73.36 -21.79
N CYS A 5 1.91 72.73 -22.69
CA CYS A 5 3.38 72.90 -22.84
C CYS A 5 4.15 72.73 -21.51
N LEU A 6 5.16 71.87 -21.35
CA LEU A 6 6.31 71.61 -22.21
C LEU A 6 7.24 70.58 -21.48
N ARG A 7 8.21 70.02 -22.22
CA ARG A 7 9.53 69.50 -21.80
C ARG A 7 9.75 67.99 -21.85
N THR A 8 10.25 67.61 -23.02
CA THR A 8 11.25 66.57 -23.31
C THR A 8 12.32 66.37 -22.24
N LEU A 9 12.66 65.12 -21.96
CA LEU A 9 14.05 64.71 -21.69
C LEU A 9 14.30 63.32 -22.29
N SER A 10 15.25 63.27 -23.21
CA SER A 10 15.73 62.08 -23.91
C SER A 10 16.74 61.33 -23.04
N LEU A 11 16.74 59.99 -23.08
CA LEU A 11 17.96 59.22 -22.83
C LEU A 11 17.96 57.99 -23.75
N ALA A 12 19.02 57.90 -24.56
CA ALA A 12 19.30 56.84 -25.50
C ALA A 12 20.17 55.75 -24.87
N LEU A 13 19.92 54.48 -25.23
CA LEU A 13 20.84 53.31 -25.21
C LEU A 13 19.97 52.09 -25.61
N ALA A 14 20.37 51.05 -26.33
CA ALA A 14 21.43 50.73 -27.27
C ALA A 14 21.03 49.36 -27.91
N LEU A 15 21.74 48.97 -28.95
CA LEU A 15 21.53 47.81 -29.83
C LEU A 15 21.40 46.45 -29.12
N GLY A 16 20.64 45.54 -29.75
CA GLY A 16 20.71 44.10 -29.49
C GLY A 16 19.92 43.29 -30.51
N VAL A 17 20.50 43.03 -31.68
CA VAL A 17 20.04 42.02 -32.64
C VAL A 17 20.41 40.64 -32.09
N LEU A 18 19.42 39.78 -31.88
CA LEU A 18 19.63 38.32 -31.76
C LEU A 18 18.58 37.61 -32.61
N ALA A 19 19.06 37.15 -33.77
CA ALA A 19 18.41 36.16 -34.60
C ALA A 19 18.29 34.84 -33.82
N ALA A 20 17.07 34.31 -33.68
CA ALA A 20 16.84 32.97 -33.17
C ALA A 20 17.06 31.95 -34.30
N PRO A 21 17.89 30.92 -34.13
CA PRO A 21 17.95 29.83 -35.09
C PRO A 21 16.70 28.97 -34.96
N ALA A 22 16.10 28.66 -36.11
CA ALA A 22 15.11 27.61 -36.23
C ALA A 22 15.72 26.29 -35.74
N GLN A 23 15.36 25.87 -34.53
CA GLN A 23 15.57 24.48 -34.12
C GLN A 23 14.54 23.65 -34.87
N ALA A 24 15.02 22.98 -35.91
CA ALA A 24 14.36 21.88 -36.58
C ALA A 24 13.90 20.88 -35.51
N GLN A 25 12.60 20.86 -35.25
CA GLN A 25 11.98 19.76 -34.53
C GLN A 25 12.02 18.57 -35.49
N ASN A 26 12.90 17.61 -35.21
CA ASN A 26 12.78 16.26 -35.75
C ASN A 26 11.45 15.68 -35.24
N ALA A 27 10.39 15.91 -36.01
CA ALA A 27 9.17 15.15 -35.89
C ALA A 27 9.53 13.69 -36.17
N ALA A 28 9.33 12.83 -35.17
CA ALA A 28 9.32 11.40 -35.38
C ALA A 28 8.39 11.07 -36.57
N PRO A 29 8.72 10.07 -37.41
CA PRO A 29 7.86 9.65 -38.50
C PRO A 29 6.47 9.38 -37.93
N GLN A 30 5.48 10.16 -38.38
CA GLN A 30 4.08 9.90 -38.11
C GLN A 30 3.80 8.54 -38.76
N ASP A 31 3.47 7.53 -37.96
CA ASP A 31 2.99 6.26 -38.49
C ASP A 31 1.65 6.56 -39.20
N GLU A 32 1.71 6.70 -40.52
CA GLU A 32 0.61 7.10 -41.41
C GLU A 32 -0.42 5.99 -41.54
N GLY A 33 -1.04 5.59 -40.43
CA GLY A 33 -2.31 4.88 -40.47
C GLY A 33 -3.36 5.74 -41.17
N ASN A 34 -4.22 5.10 -41.97
CA ASN A 34 -5.23 5.74 -42.83
C ASN A 34 -5.92 6.94 -42.13
N PRO A 35 -5.73 8.19 -42.61
CA PRO A 35 -6.21 9.40 -41.93
C PRO A 35 -7.74 9.43 -41.79
N PHE A 36 -8.46 8.72 -42.66
CA PHE A 36 -9.91 8.55 -42.58
C PHE A 36 -10.35 7.70 -41.38
N LEU A 37 -9.59 6.64 -41.05
CA LEU A 37 -9.87 5.82 -39.87
C LEU A 37 -9.55 6.58 -38.58
N ASN A 38 -8.53 7.43 -38.60
CA ASN A 38 -8.16 8.25 -37.46
C ASN A 38 -9.21 9.33 -37.15
N ILE A 39 -9.77 9.99 -38.18
CA ILE A 39 -10.89 10.94 -38.01
C ILE A 39 -12.10 10.25 -37.39
N PHE A 40 -12.45 9.05 -37.86
CA PHE A 40 -13.60 8.32 -37.33
C PHE A 40 -13.40 7.88 -35.87
N LYS A 41 -12.18 7.49 -35.50
CA LYS A 41 -11.89 6.90 -34.18
C LYS A 41 -11.53 7.95 -33.12
N TYR A 42 -10.88 9.05 -33.50
CA TYR A 42 -10.30 10.02 -32.58
C TYR A 42 -10.77 11.46 -32.80
N GLY A 43 -11.63 11.72 -33.80
CA GLY A 43 -12.11 13.08 -34.11
C GLY A 43 -11.03 14.00 -34.71
N GLY A 44 -9.90 13.45 -35.15
CA GLY A 44 -8.77 14.18 -35.72
C GLY A 44 -7.91 13.31 -36.63
N THR A 45 -7.08 13.93 -37.46
CA THR A 45 -6.20 13.23 -38.43
C THR A 45 -5.01 12.53 -37.77
N THR A 46 -4.74 12.83 -36.50
CA THR A 46 -3.61 12.32 -35.74
C THR A 46 -4.10 11.42 -34.61
N LYS A 47 -3.43 10.28 -34.41
CA LYS A 47 -3.59 9.46 -33.21
C LYS A 47 -3.21 10.34 -32.00
N PRO A 48 -4.05 10.44 -30.96
CA PRO A 48 -3.63 11.08 -29.70
C PRO A 48 -2.32 10.44 -29.23
N PRO A 49 -1.33 11.23 -28.79
CA PRO A 49 -0.07 10.69 -28.33
C PRO A 49 -0.34 9.61 -27.28
N GLU A 50 0.13 8.41 -27.55
CA GLU A 50 0.03 7.28 -26.65
C GLU A 50 0.71 7.71 -25.35
N ALA A 51 -0.05 7.72 -24.25
CA ALA A 51 0.51 8.09 -22.96
C ALA A 51 1.74 7.22 -22.72
N PRO A 52 2.89 7.80 -22.31
CA PRO A 52 4.06 7.00 -21.96
C PRO A 52 3.62 5.92 -20.97
N PRO A 53 4.18 4.69 -21.06
CA PRO A 53 3.83 3.61 -20.14
C PRO A 53 3.93 4.16 -18.72
N SER A 54 2.81 4.16 -18.00
CA SER A 54 2.76 4.73 -16.67
C SER A 54 3.80 4.01 -15.84
N PRO A 55 4.76 4.71 -15.21
CA PRO A 55 5.69 4.09 -14.25
C PRO A 55 4.96 3.42 -13.07
N ASP A 56 3.64 3.56 -13.01
CA ASP A 56 2.71 3.04 -12.01
C ASP A 56 2.22 1.60 -12.25
N ASP A 57 2.69 0.88 -13.29
CA ASP A 57 2.45 -0.56 -13.45
C ASP A 57 3.33 -1.38 -12.48
N VAL A 58 3.22 -1.04 -11.19
CA VAL A 58 3.82 -1.73 -10.07
C VAL A 58 2.91 -2.87 -9.69
N TYR A 59 3.48 -4.08 -9.65
CA TYR A 59 2.75 -5.24 -9.17
C TYR A 59 2.38 -5.02 -7.71
N CYS A 60 1.08 -4.99 -7.46
CA CYS A 60 0.52 -4.85 -6.14
C CYS A 60 -0.46 -6.02 -5.96
N PRO A 61 -0.11 -7.06 -5.17
CA PRO A 61 -0.96 -8.21 -4.91
C PRO A 61 -2.07 -7.85 -3.92
N ILE A 62 -3.13 -8.65 -3.86
CA ILE A 62 -4.16 -8.52 -2.82
C ILE A 62 -3.57 -8.84 -1.43
N ILE A 63 -4.28 -8.41 -0.39
CA ILE A 63 -3.93 -8.73 1.00
C ILE A 63 -4.70 -9.99 1.40
N ASP A 64 -3.97 -11.03 1.75
CA ASP A 64 -4.51 -12.23 2.36
C ASP A 64 -4.52 -12.13 3.89
N VAL A 65 -5.39 -12.90 4.51
CA VAL A 65 -5.50 -12.94 5.97
C VAL A 65 -4.78 -14.18 6.47
N THR A 66 -3.82 -14.01 7.39
CA THR A 66 -3.11 -15.13 8.01
C THR A 66 -4.10 -16.09 8.67
N GLU A 67 -3.83 -17.39 8.59
CA GLU A 67 -4.67 -18.42 9.20
C GLU A 67 -4.89 -18.15 10.70
N GLY A 68 -6.15 -18.15 11.14
CA GLY A 68 -6.56 -17.81 12.51
C GLY A 68 -6.41 -16.32 12.87
N GLY A 69 -5.88 -15.48 11.97
CA GLY A 69 -5.64 -14.06 12.17
C GLY A 69 -6.79 -13.14 11.76
N SER A 70 -7.90 -13.65 11.23
CA SER A 70 -9.08 -12.83 10.89
C SER A 70 -9.80 -12.29 12.13
N SER A 71 -9.56 -12.95 13.28
CA SER A 71 -10.51 -13.00 14.37
C SER A 71 -9.83 -13.44 15.66
N LEU A 72 -9.85 -12.59 16.69
CA LEU A 72 -9.44 -12.96 18.04
C LEU A 72 -10.61 -12.85 19.00
N GLN A 73 -10.72 -13.79 19.93
CA GLN A 73 -11.68 -13.74 21.03
C GLN A 73 -10.92 -13.91 22.34
N THR A 74 -11.24 -13.07 23.32
CA THR A 74 -10.75 -13.24 24.70
C THR A 74 -11.90 -13.74 25.53
N LEU A 75 -11.70 -14.86 26.23
CA LEU A 75 -12.68 -15.42 27.16
C LEU A 75 -12.36 -15.02 28.60
N ALA A 76 -13.40 -14.84 29.41
CA ALA A 76 -13.31 -14.70 30.85
C ALA A 76 -14.41 -15.55 31.50
N GLY A 77 -14.02 -16.48 32.38
CA GLY A 77 -14.98 -17.34 33.10
C GLY A 77 -15.89 -18.17 32.18
N GLY A 78 -15.41 -18.62 31.02
CA GLY A 78 -16.19 -19.40 30.05
C GLY A 78 -17.10 -18.58 29.14
N THR A 79 -17.14 -17.25 29.28
CA THR A 79 -17.90 -16.35 28.41
C THR A 79 -16.96 -15.51 27.54
N VAL A 80 -17.43 -15.07 26.37
CA VAL A 80 -16.66 -14.14 25.53
C VAL A 80 -16.64 -12.78 26.22
N ARG A 81 -15.43 -12.31 26.56
CA ARG A 81 -15.20 -10.96 27.09
C ARG A 81 -15.10 -9.95 25.96
N THR A 82 -14.33 -10.27 24.94
CA THR A 82 -14.17 -9.42 23.76
C THR A 82 -13.97 -10.22 22.49
N GLN A 83 -14.38 -9.62 21.39
CA GLN A 83 -14.20 -10.14 20.06
C GLN A 83 -13.57 -9.07 19.17
N ILE A 84 -12.46 -9.38 18.53
CA ILE A 84 -11.72 -8.47 17.65
C ILE A 84 -11.69 -9.09 16.26
N ARG A 85 -12.02 -8.29 15.25
CA ARG A 85 -12.12 -8.72 13.85
C ARG A 85 -11.39 -7.74 12.96
N LEU A 86 -10.75 -8.28 11.91
CA LEU A 86 -10.27 -7.44 10.81
C LEU A 86 -11.48 -6.87 10.07
N GLY A 87 -11.40 -5.58 9.76
CA GLY A 87 -12.38 -4.85 8.97
C GLY A 87 -11.81 -4.61 7.58
N GLN A 88 -11.59 -3.34 7.24
CA GLN A 88 -11.04 -2.96 5.95
C GLN A 88 -9.52 -3.11 5.90
N LEU A 89 -9.02 -3.59 4.77
CA LEU A 89 -7.60 -3.71 4.47
C LEU A 89 -7.31 -2.86 3.24
N SER A 90 -6.22 -2.09 3.29
CA SER A 90 -5.79 -1.20 2.20
C SER A 90 -4.33 -1.44 1.88
N ARG A 91 -3.99 -1.36 0.60
CA ARG A 91 -2.65 -1.56 0.06
C ARG A 91 -2.31 -0.44 -0.90
N SER A 92 -1.09 0.07 -0.79
CA SER A 92 -0.52 1.01 -1.73
C SER A 92 0.91 0.57 -2.04
N CYS A 93 1.19 0.30 -3.31
CA CYS A 93 2.52 -0.04 -3.78
C CYS A 93 3.06 1.10 -4.63
N ARG A 94 4.31 1.51 -4.41
CA ARG A 94 4.98 2.55 -5.19
C ARG A 94 6.34 2.05 -5.66
N PRO A 95 6.75 2.40 -6.89
CA PRO A 95 8.08 2.05 -7.37
C PRO A 95 9.11 2.95 -6.67
N ALA A 96 10.25 2.38 -6.30
CA ALA A 96 11.41 3.14 -5.86
C ALA A 96 12.46 3.22 -6.98
N GLN A 97 13.38 4.18 -6.87
CA GLN A 97 14.37 4.45 -7.92
C GLN A 97 15.38 3.31 -8.14
N ASP A 98 15.56 2.46 -7.13
CA ASP A 98 16.41 1.27 -7.15
C ASP A 98 15.72 0.04 -7.78
N GLY A 99 14.50 0.21 -8.29
CA GLY A 99 13.67 -0.88 -8.81
C GLY A 99 12.99 -1.72 -7.71
N SER A 100 13.17 -1.36 -6.43
CA SER A 100 12.40 -1.97 -5.34
C SER A 100 10.96 -1.45 -5.35
N THR A 101 10.05 -2.20 -4.71
CA THR A 101 8.68 -1.76 -4.49
C THR A 101 8.47 -1.42 -3.03
N VAL A 102 8.04 -0.19 -2.74
CA VAL A 102 7.68 0.24 -1.39
C VAL A 102 6.19 -0.01 -1.19
N VAL A 103 5.89 -0.84 -0.19
CA VAL A 103 4.53 -1.25 0.15
C VAL A 103 4.10 -0.55 1.44
N THR A 104 2.90 0.04 1.39
CA THR A 104 2.18 0.60 2.52
C THR A 104 0.90 -0.17 2.72
N ILE A 105 0.63 -0.60 3.96
CA ILE A 105 -0.51 -1.43 4.32
C ILE A 105 -1.30 -0.73 5.42
N GLY A 106 -2.56 -0.45 5.12
CA GLY A 106 -3.55 0.03 6.07
C GLY A 106 -4.40 -1.14 6.57
N VAL A 107 -4.54 -1.25 7.88
CA VAL A 107 -5.35 -2.26 8.55
C VAL A 107 -6.35 -1.57 9.45
N GLN A 108 -7.63 -1.76 9.18
CA GLN A 108 -8.71 -1.38 10.07
C GLN A 108 -9.27 -2.62 10.77
N GLY A 109 -9.62 -2.49 12.04
CA GLY A 109 -10.30 -3.54 12.78
C GLY A 109 -11.36 -3.00 13.71
N VAL A 110 -12.24 -3.91 14.14
CA VAL A 110 -13.35 -3.63 15.04
C VAL A 110 -13.20 -4.50 16.28
N VAL A 111 -13.37 -3.87 17.44
CA VAL A 111 -13.46 -4.52 18.74
C VAL A 111 -14.92 -4.47 19.18
N LEU A 112 -15.43 -5.61 19.60
CA LEU A 112 -16.79 -5.82 20.10
C LEU A 112 -16.72 -6.33 21.54
N LEU A 113 -17.54 -5.77 22.41
CA LEU A 113 -17.76 -6.31 23.75
C LEU A 113 -18.60 -7.57 23.64
N GLY A 114 -18.17 -8.63 24.33
CA GLY A 114 -19.00 -9.81 24.54
C GLY A 114 -19.88 -9.67 25.79
N PRO A 115 -20.70 -10.68 26.11
CA PRO A 115 -21.57 -10.66 27.29
C PRO A 115 -20.85 -10.45 28.62
N GLY A 116 -19.60 -10.94 28.73
CA GLY A 116 -18.73 -10.73 29.90
C GLY A 116 -17.78 -9.53 29.76
N GLY A 117 -17.97 -8.71 28.72
CA GLY A 117 -17.13 -7.56 28.40
C GLY A 117 -17.54 -6.30 29.14
N ALA A 118 -16.59 -5.41 29.40
CA ALA A 118 -16.82 -4.09 29.95
C ALA A 118 -16.13 -3.03 29.07
N PRO A 119 -16.65 -1.80 28.99
CA PRO A 119 -15.99 -0.68 28.31
C PRO A 119 -14.57 -0.46 28.81
N GLY A 120 -13.70 0.03 27.92
CA GLY A 120 -12.28 0.22 28.23
C GLY A 120 -11.40 0.29 26.99
N ARG A 121 -10.08 0.21 27.22
CA ARG A 121 -9.06 0.20 26.16
C ARG A 121 -8.63 -1.24 25.85
N PHE A 122 -8.62 -1.58 24.58
CA PHE A 122 -8.25 -2.89 24.07
C PHE A 122 -7.06 -2.76 23.14
N ASN A 123 -5.99 -3.50 23.44
CA ASN A 123 -4.79 -3.53 22.63
C ASN A 123 -4.65 -4.89 21.96
N THR A 124 -4.23 -4.91 20.70
CA THR A 124 -4.05 -6.15 19.94
C THR A 124 -2.91 -6.01 18.95
N PRO A 125 -1.98 -6.98 18.89
CA PRO A 125 -0.94 -6.96 17.89
C PRO A 125 -1.54 -7.28 16.53
N VAL A 126 -1.25 -6.43 15.56
CA VAL A 126 -1.46 -6.67 14.13
C VAL A 126 -0.12 -7.07 13.55
N THR A 127 -0.08 -8.20 12.88
CA THR A 127 1.11 -8.70 12.20
C THR A 127 0.92 -8.57 10.70
N ILE A 128 1.91 -8.00 10.04
CA ILE A 128 1.95 -7.77 8.60
C ILE A 128 3.17 -8.51 8.08
N THR A 129 2.97 -9.40 7.12
CA THR A 129 4.01 -10.23 6.53
C THR A 129 4.01 -10.03 5.03
N VAL A 130 5.17 -9.75 4.47
CA VAL A 130 5.39 -9.79 3.03
C VAL A 130 6.28 -10.97 2.74
N LYS A 131 5.84 -11.85 1.86
CA LYS A 131 6.52 -13.11 1.55
C LYS A 131 6.49 -13.38 0.04
N ASN A 132 7.34 -14.28 -0.42
CA ASN A 132 7.30 -14.84 -1.77
C ASN A 132 7.35 -16.36 -1.58
N GLY A 133 6.21 -17.03 -1.79
CA GLY A 133 6.05 -18.45 -1.43
C GLY A 133 6.38 -18.72 0.05
N THR A 134 7.50 -19.42 0.29
CA THR A 134 7.97 -19.79 1.64
C THR A 134 8.94 -18.78 2.25
N GLN A 135 9.49 -17.86 1.45
CA GLN A 135 10.48 -16.89 1.90
C GLN A 135 9.80 -15.63 2.46
N VAL A 136 10.03 -15.33 3.74
CA VAL A 136 9.56 -14.07 4.35
C VAL A 136 10.53 -12.96 3.98
N VAL A 137 10.04 -11.98 3.22
CA VAL A 137 10.80 -10.77 2.82
C VAL A 137 10.84 -9.78 3.97
N ALA A 138 9.68 -9.53 4.59
CA ALA A 138 9.56 -8.63 5.72
C ALA A 138 8.43 -9.08 6.65
N ARG A 139 8.62 -8.85 7.95
CA ARG A 139 7.57 -9.03 8.95
C ARG A 139 7.57 -7.87 9.92
N ARG A 140 6.42 -7.24 10.10
CA ARG A 140 6.21 -6.12 11.01
C ARG A 140 5.07 -6.44 11.96
N SER A 141 5.21 -6.04 13.22
CA SER A 141 4.14 -6.14 14.21
C SER A 141 3.91 -4.76 14.82
N ARG A 142 2.64 -4.37 14.89
CA ARG A 142 2.18 -3.09 15.42
C ARG A 142 1.06 -3.32 16.41
N GLN A 143 1.11 -2.60 17.53
CA GLN A 143 0.04 -2.66 18.51
C GLN A 143 -1.10 -1.75 18.06
N ALA A 144 -2.22 -2.34 17.67
CA ALA A 144 -3.47 -1.63 17.51
C ALA A 144 -4.10 -1.35 18.87
N SER A 145 -4.70 -0.18 19.06
CA SER A 145 -5.51 0.11 20.24
C SER A 145 -6.86 0.70 19.85
N ALA A 146 -7.93 0.13 20.38
CA ALA A 146 -9.28 0.69 20.29
C ALA A 146 -9.79 1.02 21.70
N THR A 147 -10.57 2.09 21.81
CA THR A 147 -11.24 2.45 23.06
C THR A 147 -12.74 2.33 22.85
N ILE A 148 -13.41 1.61 23.74
CA ILE A 148 -14.86 1.50 23.77
C ILE A 148 -15.35 2.37 24.93
N PRO A 149 -16.04 3.50 24.65
CA PRO A 149 -16.59 4.34 25.70
C PRO A 149 -17.79 3.68 26.37
N ALA A 150 -18.15 4.17 27.56
CA ALA A 150 -19.36 3.72 28.24
C ALA A 150 -20.60 3.97 27.37
N GLY A 151 -21.50 2.99 27.29
CA GLY A 151 -22.69 3.05 26.43
C GLY A 151 -22.49 2.55 25.00
N SER A 152 -21.25 2.27 24.57
CA SER A 152 -20.97 1.65 23.27
C SER A 152 -20.66 0.17 23.40
N ALA A 153 -21.11 -0.63 22.42
CA ALA A 153 -20.81 -2.06 22.34
C ALA A 153 -19.56 -2.36 21.48
N SER A 154 -19.07 -1.36 20.74
CA SER A 154 -17.99 -1.52 19.77
C SER A 154 -17.05 -0.31 19.73
N GLY A 155 -15.85 -0.55 19.21
CA GLY A 155 -14.87 0.48 18.89
C GLY A 155 -13.99 0.03 17.73
N THR A 156 -13.37 0.96 17.03
CA THR A 156 -12.53 0.66 15.86
C THR A 156 -11.09 1.09 16.10
N PHE A 157 -10.16 0.45 15.42
CA PHE A 157 -8.78 0.88 15.32
C PHE A 157 -8.32 0.89 13.88
N THR A 158 -7.32 1.72 13.60
CA THR A 158 -6.61 1.75 12.33
C THR A 158 -5.11 1.72 12.61
N VAL A 159 -4.39 0.90 11.87
CA VAL A 159 -2.94 0.79 11.87
C VAL A 159 -2.47 0.97 10.44
N VAL A 160 -1.49 1.85 10.23
CA VAL A 160 -0.84 2.03 8.93
C VAL A 160 0.62 1.67 9.11
N GLU A 161 1.10 0.71 8.31
CA GLU A 161 2.50 0.36 8.24
C GLU A 161 3.05 0.78 6.87
N GLU A 162 4.09 1.61 6.90
CA GLU A 162 4.72 2.18 5.72
C GLU A 162 6.17 1.72 5.60
N GLY A 163 6.74 1.88 4.41
CA GLY A 163 8.17 1.67 4.20
C GLY A 163 8.60 0.19 4.18
N ILE A 164 7.69 -0.73 3.86
CA ILE A 164 8.08 -2.12 3.60
C ILE A 164 8.68 -2.18 2.19
N SER A 165 10.00 -2.29 2.09
CA SER A 165 10.69 -2.41 0.81
C SER A 165 10.77 -3.88 0.38
N VAL A 166 10.29 -4.16 -0.84
CA VAL A 166 10.41 -5.44 -1.53
C VAL A 166 11.51 -5.31 -2.58
N PRO A 167 12.59 -6.09 -2.52
CA PRO A 167 13.68 -6.03 -3.49
C PRO A 167 13.21 -6.25 -4.93
N ALA A 168 13.88 -5.63 -5.90
CA ALA A 168 13.52 -5.68 -7.33
C ALA A 168 13.31 -7.10 -7.87
N GLY A 169 14.12 -8.08 -7.42
CA GLY A 169 14.01 -9.48 -7.82
C GLY A 169 12.73 -10.19 -7.36
N LEU A 170 12.02 -9.64 -6.36
CA LEU A 170 10.76 -10.19 -5.83
C LEU A 170 9.57 -9.25 -6.05
N ALA A 171 9.80 -8.06 -6.63
CA ALA A 171 8.79 -7.02 -6.80
C ALA A 171 7.62 -7.43 -7.70
N ARG A 172 7.74 -8.52 -8.47
CA ARG A 172 6.69 -9.02 -9.38
C ARG A 172 5.89 -10.20 -8.83
N ASP A 173 6.36 -10.88 -7.79
CA ASP A 173 5.81 -12.18 -7.35
C ASP A 173 5.65 -12.29 -5.82
N PHE A 174 5.45 -11.17 -5.11
CA PHE A 174 5.25 -11.21 -3.65
C PHE A 174 3.78 -11.33 -3.26
N GLU A 175 3.56 -11.73 -2.01
CA GLU A 175 2.28 -11.89 -1.35
C GLU A 175 2.28 -11.08 -0.06
N ILE A 176 1.11 -10.56 0.32
CA ILE A 176 0.93 -9.78 1.54
C ILE A 176 -0.06 -10.53 2.44
N GLU A 177 0.35 -10.80 3.68
CA GLU A 177 -0.52 -11.37 4.69
C GLU A 177 -0.68 -10.43 5.89
N VAL A 178 -1.91 -10.29 6.36
CA VAL A 178 -2.25 -9.54 7.58
C VAL A 178 -2.97 -10.46 8.55
N GLY A 179 -2.61 -10.39 9.83
CA GLY A 179 -3.28 -11.17 10.87
C GLY A 179 -3.33 -10.45 12.20
N LEU A 180 -4.40 -10.67 12.94
CA LEU A 180 -4.51 -10.33 14.35
C LEU A 180 -3.81 -11.39 15.20
N GLY A 181 -3.01 -10.96 16.17
CA GLY A 181 -2.33 -11.85 17.10
C GLY A 181 -0.83 -11.98 16.82
N GLY A 182 -0.18 -12.81 17.62
CA GLY A 182 1.20 -13.22 17.36
C GLY A 182 1.29 -14.10 16.12
N ALA A 183 2.46 -14.12 15.46
CA ALA A 183 2.71 -15.02 14.34
C ALA A 183 2.25 -16.45 14.68
N PRO A 184 1.67 -17.20 13.72
CA PRO A 184 1.30 -18.59 13.94
C PRO A 184 2.53 -19.30 14.49
N LYS A 185 2.43 -19.81 15.72
CA LYS A 185 3.49 -20.67 16.25
C LYS A 185 3.60 -21.84 15.28
N PRO A 186 4.81 -22.19 14.78
CA PRO A 186 4.96 -23.39 13.97
C PRO A 186 4.31 -24.53 14.74
N ALA A 187 3.44 -25.28 14.06
CA ALA A 187 2.74 -26.41 14.66
C ALA A 187 3.78 -27.24 15.42
N ARG A 188 3.61 -27.32 16.74
CA ARG A 188 4.56 -28.01 17.61
C ARG A 188 4.64 -29.44 17.10
N ALA A 189 5.79 -29.84 16.56
CA ALA A 189 6.00 -31.20 16.08
C ALA A 189 5.53 -32.19 17.16
N PRO A 190 4.79 -33.25 16.80
CA PRO A 190 4.28 -34.20 17.77
C PRO A 190 5.46 -34.74 18.57
N ARG A 191 5.40 -34.57 19.90
CA ARG A 191 6.42 -35.09 20.82
C ARG A 191 6.50 -36.59 20.60
N ARG A 192 7.60 -37.08 19.99
CA ARG A 192 7.84 -38.53 19.84
C ARG A 192 7.71 -39.16 21.22
N LYS A 193 6.77 -40.10 21.36
CA LYS A 193 6.65 -40.93 22.56
C LYS A 193 8.00 -41.64 22.76
N PRO A 194 8.59 -41.62 23.96
CA PRO A 194 9.78 -42.42 24.24
C PRO A 194 9.48 -43.89 23.95
N ALA A 195 10.39 -44.56 23.23
CA ALA A 195 10.29 -45.98 22.98
C ALA A 195 10.32 -46.75 24.31
N ALA A 196 9.49 -47.78 24.42
CA ALA A 196 9.45 -48.64 25.59
C ALA A 196 10.83 -49.29 25.82
N PRO A 197 11.27 -49.44 27.09
CA PRO A 197 12.52 -50.12 27.39
C PRO A 197 12.45 -51.58 26.92
N PRO A 198 13.57 -52.15 26.44
CA PRO A 198 13.61 -53.55 26.01
C PRO A 198 13.28 -54.48 27.18
N PRO A 199 12.62 -55.63 26.92
CA PRO A 199 12.31 -56.60 27.95
C PRO A 199 13.60 -57.10 28.60
N ALA A 200 13.59 -57.20 29.93
CA ALA A 200 14.67 -57.80 30.68
C ALA A 200 14.65 -59.32 30.45
N ASP A 201 15.70 -59.83 29.82
CA ASP A 201 15.95 -61.27 29.74
C ASP A 201 16.33 -61.78 31.14
N GLY A 202 15.69 -62.88 31.55
CA GLY A 202 15.96 -63.60 32.79
C GLY A 202 17.06 -64.64 32.68
#